data_AF-A0A819M877-F1
#
_entry.id   AF-A0A819M877-F1
#
_cell.length_a   1.000
_cell.length_b   1.000
_cell.length_c   1.000
_cell.angle_alpha   90.00
_cell.angle_beta   90.00
_cell.angle_gamma   90.00
#
_symmetry.space_group_name_H-M   'P 1'
#
loop_
_entity.id
_entity.type
_entity.pdbx_description
1 polymer ?
#
loop_
_entity_poly.entity_id
_entity_poly.type
_entity_poly.pdbx_seq_one_letter_code
_entity_poly.pdbx_strand_id
1 'polypeptide(L)' 'MIRCKIDHLARKVIIDSTVQRTFTKQHWQALKEKLESWKTNLAMINTNL' A
#
# COMPACT_ATOMS: atom_id res chain seq x y z
N MET A 1 -9.23 7.77 -9.21
CA MET A 1 -10.23 7.78 -8.11
C MET A 1 -9.48 7.73 -6.79
N ILE A 2 -9.90 8.52 -5.80
CA ILE A 2 -9.25 8.61 -4.48
C ILE A 2 -10.30 8.27 -3.43
N ARG A 3 -9.94 7.46 -2.43
CA ARG A 3 -10.74 7.26 -1.21
C ARG A 3 -10.05 8.04 -0.09
N CYS A 4 -10.79 8.92 0.57
CA CYS A 4 -10.26 9.77 1.63
C CYS A 4 -11.35 10.19 2.62
N LYS A 5 -10.92 10.63 3.79
CA LYS A 5 -11.75 11.22 4.86
C LYS A 5 -11.27 12.64 5.14
N ILE A 6 -12.20 13.54 5.43
CA ILE A 6 -11.88 14.93 5.78
C ILE A 6 -11.94 15.07 7.29
N ASP A 7 -10.81 15.46 7.88
CA ASP A 7 -10.75 15.91 9.26
C ASP A 7 -10.79 17.44 9.28
N HIS A 8 -11.96 17.98 9.61
CA HIS A 8 -12.20 19.41 9.65
C HIS A 8 -11.52 20.09 10.85
N LEU A 9 -11.41 19.39 11.99
CA LEU A 9 -10.84 19.95 13.21
C LEU A 9 -9.33 20.15 13.04
N ALA A 10 -8.68 19.14 12.44
CA ALA A 10 -7.26 19.20 12.11
C ALA A 10 -6.97 19.95 10.80
N ARG A 11 -8.00 20.36 10.04
CA ARG A 11 -7.89 20.94 8.68
C ARG A 11 -7.03 20.09 7.74
N LYS A 12 -7.24 18.77 7.75
CA LYS A 12 -6.46 17.81 6.96
C LYS A 12 -7.38 16.82 6.23
N VAL A 13 -6.94 16.38 5.05
CA VAL A 13 -7.57 15.28 4.32
C VAL A 13 -6.71 14.04 4.48
N ILE A 14 -7.28 12.98 5.03
CA ILE A 14 -6.63 11.69 5.25
C ILE A 14 -6.95 10.81 4.05
N ILE A 15 -5.93 10.40 3.31
CA ILE A 15 -6.09 9.59 2.10
C ILE A 15 -5.98 8.10 2.48
N ASP A 16 -7.05 7.33 2.25
CA ASP A 16 -7.07 5.89 2.47
C ASP A 16 -6.43 5.14 1.30
N SER A 17 -6.76 5.53 0.07
CA SER A 17 -6.17 4.92 -1.13
C SER A 17 -6.27 5.82 -2.35
N THR A 18 -5.31 5.70 -3.25
CA THR A 18 -5.26 6.46 -4.49
C THR A 18 -5.10 5.51 -5.67
N VAL A 19 -5.84 5.75 -6.75
CA VAL A 19 -5.58 5.11 -8.04
C VAL A 19 -4.49 5.86 -8.77
N GLN A 20 -3.38 5.17 -9.05
CA GLN A 20 -2.29 5.68 -9.89
C GLN A 20 -2.77 5.73 -11.36
N ARG A 21 -2.80 6.92 -11.97
CA ARG A 21 -3.29 7.09 -13.35
C ARG A 21 -2.33 6.51 -14.40
N THR A 22 -1.03 6.57 -14.13
CA THR A 22 0.01 6.01 -15.00
C THR A 22 0.81 4.98 -14.22
N PHE A 23 0.83 3.75 -14.73
CA PHE A 23 1.46 2.62 -14.06
C PHE A 23 2.62 2.10 -14.91
N THR A 24 3.83 2.54 -14.57
CA THR A 24 5.05 2.22 -15.33
C THR A 24 5.68 0.91 -14.84
N LYS A 25 6.68 0.41 -15.58
CA LYS A 25 7.47 -0.78 -15.20
C LYS A 25 8.10 -0.67 -13.80
N GLN A 26 8.52 0.52 -13.38
CA GLN A 26 9.05 0.75 -12.03
C GLN A 26 7.99 0.51 -10.95
N HIS A 27 6.73 0.89 -11.21
CA HIS A 27 5.63 0.63 -10.29
C HIS A 27 5.31 -0.88 -10.18
N TRP A 28 5.43 -1.62 -11.29
CA TRP A 28 5.33 -3.09 -11.27
C TRP A 28 6.45 -3.73 -10.44
N GLN A 29 7.67 -3.24 -10.58
CA GLN A 29 8.82 -3.73 -9.82
C GLN A 29 8.62 -3.49 -8.32
N ALA A 30 8.25 -2.27 -7.92
CA ALA A 30 7.98 -1.94 -6.52
C ALA A 30 6.82 -2.77 -5.93
N LEU A 31 5.77 -3.03 -6.74
CA LEU A 31 4.67 -3.90 -6.32
C LEU A 31 5.15 -5.34 -6.09
N LYS A 32 5.94 -5.89 -7.02
CA LYS A 32 6.50 -7.25 -6.89
C LYS A 32 7.35 -7.39 -5.63
N GLU A 33 8.24 -6.45 -5.39
CA GLU A 33 9.10 -6.42 -4.19
C GLU A 33 8.28 -6.40 -2.91
N LYS A 34 7.23 -5.58 -2.86
CA LYS A 34 6.34 -5.49 -1.70
C LYS A 34 5.58 -6.80 -1.46
N LEU A 35 5.11 -7.46 -2.51
CA LEU A 35 4.43 -8.75 -2.42
C LEU A 35 5.36 -9.89 -1.96
N GLU A 36 6.60 -9.95 -2.47
CA GLU A 36 7.58 -10.95 -2.04
C GLU A 36 8.00 -10.75 -0.57
N SER A 37 8.14 -9.49 -0.14
CA SER A 37 8.38 -9.18 1.28
C SER A 37 7.24 -9.66 2.17
N TRP A 38 5.99 -9.41 1.79
CA TRP A 38 4.83 -9.91 2.55
C TRP A 38 4.77 -11.43 2.59
N LYS A 39 5.01 -12.10 1.46
CA LYS A 39 5.09 -13.56 1.40
C LYS A 39 6.16 -14.10 2.35
N THR A 40 7.33 -13.48 2.36
CA THR A 40 8.45 -13.88 3.24
C THR A 40 8.09 -13.69 4.71
N ASN A 41 7.52 -12.54 5.07
CA ASN A 41 7.11 -12.24 6.44
C ASN A 41 6.02 -13.19 6.93
N LEU A 42 5.03 -13.51 6.10
CA LEU A 42 3.97 -14.46 6.43
C LEU A 42 4.51 -15.89 6.58
N ALA A 43 5.44 -16.31 5.71
CA ALA A 43 6.11 -17.61 5.84
C ALA A 43 6.89 -17.68 7.16
N MET A 44 7.62 -16.62 7.51
CA MET A 44 8.35 -16.54 8.78
C MET A 44 7.41 -16.66 9.99
N ILE A 45 6.27 -15.94 10.00
CA ILE A 45 5.29 -16.05 11.09
C ILE A 45 4.75 -17.49 11.20
N ASN A 46 4.38 -18.11 10.07
CA ASN A 46 3.88 -19.49 10.06
C ASN A 46 4.90 -20.52 10.54
N THR A 47 6.20 -20.30 10.32
CA THR A 47 7.26 -21.19 10.82
C THR A 47 7.58 -20.98 12.31
N ASN A 48 7.18 -19.84 12.89
CA ASN A 48 7.43 -19.50 14.30
C ASN A 48 6.18 -19.73 15.19
N LEU A 49 5.12 -20.33 14.63
CA LEU A 49 3.91 -20.81 15.30
C LEU A 49 3.97 -22.33 15.44
#